data_AF-A0A4R6FA88-F1
#
_entry.id   AF-A0A4R6FA88-F1
#
_cell.length_a   1.000
_cell.length_b   1.000
_cell.length_c   1.000
_cell.angle_alpha   90.00
_cell.angle_beta   90.00
_cell.angle_gamma   90.00
#
_symmetry.space_group_name_H-M   'P 1'
#
loop_
_entity.id
_entity.type
_entity.pdbx_description
1 polymer ?
#
loop_
_entity_poly.entity_id
_entity_poly.type
_entity_poly.pdbx_seq_one_letter_code
_entity_poly.pdbx_strand_id
1 'polypeptide(L)'
;MPLIPIAMALANFVPMIANWLGGSKAADVATKVVGIAQQVTGQSAPDAALAAIQADPNLELQFKKAMLDQQVQLAQIAAQQEEAELSADTTDAQTVNATMQVEAKADHWPTYTWRPFVGFCYGVEGLLTSLVVLMAYVGVMYFHVDANVLSYLPPMLGSMAGIMGVQTAVLGIASYFRGKMQADPRVPTDNRG
;
A
#
# COMPACT_ATOMS: atom_id res chain seq x y z
N MET A 1 -3.07 9.65 -41.65
CA MET A 1 -3.80 10.55 -40.71
C MET A 1 -4.37 9.72 -39.58
N PRO A 2 -4.59 10.28 -38.38
CA PRO A 2 -5.10 9.50 -37.24
C PRO A 2 -6.51 8.96 -37.55
N LEU A 3 -6.73 7.66 -37.30
CA LEU A 3 -7.98 6.96 -37.60
C LEU A 3 -9.09 7.25 -36.58
N ILE A 4 -8.71 7.69 -35.38
CA ILE A 4 -9.64 7.97 -34.27
C ILE A 4 -10.59 9.13 -34.57
N PRO A 5 -10.15 10.31 -35.08
CA PRO A 5 -11.07 11.39 -35.46
C PRO A 5 -12.09 10.99 -36.53
N ILE A 6 -11.69 10.14 -37.49
CA ILE A 6 -12.57 9.66 -38.56
C ILE A 6 -13.60 8.67 -38.00
N ALA A 7 -13.16 7.75 -37.13
CA ALA A 7 -14.07 6.84 -36.44
C ALA A 7 -15.04 7.59 -35.51
N MET A 8 -14.60 8.68 -34.87
CA MET A 8 -15.47 9.56 -34.07
C MET A 8 -16.49 10.29 -34.94
N ALA A 9 -16.14 10.71 -36.16
CA ALA A 9 -17.09 11.28 -37.10
C ALA A 9 -18.13 10.24 -37.56
N LEU A 10 -17.72 8.98 -37.76
CA LEU A 10 -18.60 7.85 -38.06
C LEU A 10 -19.49 7.45 -36.87
N ALA A 11 -19.05 7.68 -35.63
CA ALA A 11 -19.82 7.42 -34.42
C ALA A 11 -21.08 8.29 -34.30
N ASN A 12 -21.16 9.42 -35.02
CA ASN A 12 -22.41 10.19 -35.12
C ASN A 12 -23.55 9.42 -35.80
N PHE A 13 -23.22 8.44 -36.65
CA PHE A 13 -24.19 7.59 -37.34
C PHE A 13 -24.51 6.32 -36.55
N VAL A 14 -23.61 5.87 -35.68
CA VAL A 14 -23.77 4.71 -34.80
C VAL A 14 -23.33 5.09 -33.39
N PRO A 15 -24.19 5.69 -32.56
CA PRO A 15 -23.79 6.22 -31.25
C PRO A 15 -23.19 5.17 -30.32
N MET A 16 -23.53 3.89 -30.50
CA MET A 16 -23.03 2.80 -29.67
C MET A 16 -21.50 2.64 -29.72
N ILE A 17 -20.84 2.98 -30.84
CA ILE A 17 -19.37 2.86 -30.93
C ILE A 17 -18.62 3.99 -30.22
N ALA A 18 -19.28 5.08 -29.84
CA ALA A 18 -18.64 6.20 -29.15
C ALA A 18 -18.05 5.76 -27.80
N ASN A 19 -18.73 4.89 -27.05
CA ASN A 19 -18.22 4.35 -25.79
C ASN A 19 -16.94 3.50 -25.99
N TRP A 20 -16.83 2.79 -27.10
CA TRP A 20 -15.66 1.94 -27.38
C TRP A 20 -14.47 2.72 -27.95
N LEU A 21 -14.72 3.87 -28.59
CA LEU A 21 -13.69 4.79 -29.08
C LEU A 21 -13.06 5.66 -27.98
N GLY A 22 -13.61 5.64 -26.76
CA GLY A 22 -13.04 6.32 -25.59
C GLY A 22 -12.13 5.43 -24.73
N GLY A 23 -12.06 4.13 -25.00
CA GLY A 23 -11.29 3.15 -24.21
C GLY A 23 -9.82 3.02 -24.62
N SER A 24 -9.06 2.24 -23.86
CA SER A 24 -7.62 2.02 -24.07
C SER A 24 -7.27 1.30 -25.39
N LYS A 25 -8.23 0.63 -26.06
CA LYS A 25 -8.13 0.14 -27.46
C LYS A 25 -8.93 0.94 -28.49
N ALA A 26 -9.16 2.24 -28.23
CA ALA A 26 -9.78 3.15 -29.19
C ALA A 26 -9.18 3.08 -30.60
N ALA A 27 -7.86 2.86 -30.70
CA ALA A 27 -7.18 2.70 -31.98
C ALA A 27 -7.58 1.42 -32.75
N ASP A 28 -7.73 0.29 -32.06
CA ASP A 28 -8.13 -0.99 -32.66
C ASP A 28 -9.59 -0.94 -33.12
N VAL A 29 -10.47 -0.37 -32.27
CA VAL A 29 -11.87 -0.14 -32.58
C VAL A 29 -12.01 0.85 -33.75
N ALA A 30 -11.27 1.97 -33.73
CA ALA A 30 -11.26 2.94 -34.83
C ALA A 30 -10.82 2.32 -36.15
N THR A 31 -9.78 1.47 -36.12
CA THR A 31 -9.29 0.77 -37.32
C THR A 31 -10.37 -0.14 -37.90
N LYS A 32 -11.11 -0.86 -37.04
CA LYS A 32 -12.18 -1.79 -37.48
C LYS A 32 -13.41 -1.04 -38.00
N VAL A 33 -13.80 0.07 -37.36
CA VAL A 33 -14.89 0.96 -37.81
C VAL A 33 -14.58 1.58 -39.18
N VAL A 34 -13.36 2.10 -39.35
CA VAL A 34 -12.91 2.66 -40.64
C VAL A 34 -12.86 1.58 -41.72
N GLY A 35 -12.39 0.37 -41.39
CA GLY A 35 -12.37 -0.75 -42.33
C GLY A 35 -13.78 -1.15 -42.82
N ILE A 36 -14.79 -1.12 -41.95
CA ILE A 36 -16.19 -1.37 -42.33
C ILE A 36 -16.71 -0.26 -43.27
N ALA A 37 -16.39 1.00 -42.98
CA ALA A 37 -16.77 2.13 -43.83
C ALA A 37 -16.16 2.03 -45.24
N GLN A 38 -14.88 1.66 -45.33
CA GLN A 38 -14.18 1.43 -46.60
C GLN A 38 -14.78 0.25 -47.37
N GLN A 39 -15.16 -0.82 -46.67
CA GLN A 39 -15.77 -2.01 -47.29
C GLN A 39 -17.17 -1.73 -47.85
N VAL A 40 -17.98 -0.92 -47.15
CA VAL A 40 -19.34 -0.56 -47.58
C VAL A 40 -19.31 0.45 -48.73
N THR A 41 -18.38 1.39 -48.73
CA THR A 41 -18.28 2.45 -49.76
C THR A 41 -17.44 2.05 -50.96
N GLY A 42 -16.64 0.98 -50.86
CA GLY A 42 -15.68 0.57 -51.88
C GLY A 42 -14.49 1.54 -52.03
N GLN A 43 -14.35 2.52 -51.13
CA GLN A 43 -13.32 3.55 -51.20
C GLN A 43 -12.16 3.21 -50.28
N SER A 44 -10.94 3.26 -50.82
CA SER A 44 -9.72 2.95 -50.08
C SER A 44 -9.29 4.08 -49.14
N ALA A 45 -9.76 5.31 -49.36
CA ALA A 45 -9.43 6.46 -48.53
C ALA A 45 -10.48 6.63 -47.41
N PRO A 46 -10.07 6.63 -46.11
CA PRO A 46 -10.98 6.80 -44.98
C PRO A 46 -11.85 8.06 -45.04
N ASP A 47 -11.27 9.18 -45.50
CA ASP A 47 -11.99 10.46 -45.61
C ASP A 47 -13.01 10.45 -46.75
N ALA A 48 -12.70 9.76 -47.85
CA ALA A 48 -13.63 9.57 -48.95
C ALA A 48 -14.81 8.69 -48.52
N ALA A 49 -14.54 7.61 -47.76
CA ALA A 49 -15.56 6.73 -47.22
C ALA A 49 -16.53 7.48 -46.29
N LEU A 50 -16.01 8.35 -45.41
CA LEU A 50 -16.85 9.21 -44.56
C LEU A 50 -17.72 10.17 -45.40
N ALA A 51 -17.13 10.82 -46.41
CA ALA A 51 -17.87 11.74 -47.28
C ALA A 51 -18.94 11.03 -48.12
N ALA A 52 -18.68 9.80 -48.57
CA ALA A 52 -19.66 9.01 -49.32
C ALA A 52 -20.83 8.55 -48.44
N ILE A 53 -20.55 8.15 -47.19
CA ILE A 53 -21.60 7.81 -46.20
C ILE A 53 -22.44 9.04 -45.85
N GLN A 54 -21.83 10.23 -45.77
CA GLN A 54 -22.55 11.49 -45.54
C GLN A 54 -23.41 11.92 -46.74
N ALA A 55 -22.96 11.62 -47.96
CA ALA A 55 -23.63 12.05 -49.19
C ALA A 55 -24.76 11.12 -49.63
N ASP A 56 -24.73 9.83 -49.25
CA ASP A 56 -25.70 8.83 -49.67
C ASP A 56 -26.41 8.16 -48.47
N PRO A 57 -27.71 8.44 -48.24
CA PRO A 57 -28.51 7.81 -47.19
C PRO A 57 -28.57 6.28 -47.29
N ASN A 58 -28.40 5.70 -48.48
CA ASN A 58 -28.41 4.26 -48.68
C ASN A 58 -27.11 3.61 -48.20
N LEU A 59 -25.96 4.28 -48.39
CA LEU A 59 -24.67 3.84 -47.86
C LEU A 59 -24.61 3.96 -46.33
N GLU A 60 -25.25 4.99 -45.76
CA GLU A 60 -25.41 5.13 -44.32
C GLU A 60 -26.16 3.93 -43.71
N LEU A 61 -27.24 3.49 -44.36
CA LEU A 61 -28.05 2.36 -43.90
C LEU A 61 -27.28 1.02 -43.99
N GLN A 62 -26.50 0.83 -45.06
CA GLN A 62 -25.61 -0.33 -45.20
C GLN A 62 -24.49 -0.33 -44.16
N PHE A 63 -23.90 0.83 -43.88
CA PHE A 63 -22.89 0.98 -42.83
C PHE A 63 -23.47 0.65 -41.45
N LYS A 64 -24.66 1.17 -41.11
CA LYS A 64 -25.36 0.84 -39.86
C LYS A 64 -25.60 -0.67 -39.73
N LYS A 65 -26.02 -1.32 -40.81
CA LYS A 65 -26.27 -2.77 -40.83
C LYS A 65 -24.98 -3.57 -40.61
N ALA A 66 -23.90 -3.24 -41.33
CA ALA A 66 -22.60 -3.90 -41.17
C ALA A 66 -22.01 -3.69 -39.76
N MET A 67 -22.23 -2.52 -39.16
CA MET A 67 -21.83 -2.22 -37.79
C MET A 67 -22.62 -3.02 -36.75
N LEU A 68 -23.92 -3.26 -36.99
CA LEU A 68 -24.74 -4.13 -36.14
C LEU A 68 -24.29 -5.59 -36.22
N ASP A 69 -23.96 -6.09 -37.41
CA ASP A 69 -23.46 -7.46 -37.60
C ASP A 69 -22.11 -7.67 -36.88
N GLN A 70 -21.28 -6.62 -36.79
CA GLN A 70 -19.98 -6.68 -36.11
C GLN A 70 -20.01 -6.25 -34.64
N GLN A 71 -21.17 -5.84 -34.12
CA GLN A 71 -21.34 -5.32 -32.76
C GLN A 71 -20.83 -6.29 -31.69
N VAL A 72 -21.13 -7.58 -31.84
CA VAL A 72 -20.72 -8.62 -30.88
C VAL A 72 -19.19 -8.74 -30.81
N GLN A 73 -18.50 -8.66 -31.95
CA GLN A 73 -17.04 -8.73 -31.97
C GLN A 73 -16.40 -7.50 -31.32
N LEU A 74 -16.95 -6.31 -31.55
CA LEU A 74 -16.47 -5.08 -30.91
C LEU A 74 -16.68 -5.12 -29.40
N ALA A 75 -17.84 -5.61 -28.95
CA ALA A 75 -18.14 -5.80 -27.53
C ALA A 75 -17.21 -6.84 -26.88
N GLN A 76 -16.88 -7.94 -27.57
CA GLN A 76 -15.93 -8.94 -27.08
C GLN A 76 -14.51 -8.37 -26.92
N ILE A 77 -14.05 -7.56 -27.87
CA ILE A 77 -12.72 -6.92 -27.79
C ILE A 77 -12.63 -5.98 -26.58
N ALA A 78 -13.69 -5.20 -26.33
CA ALA A 78 -13.76 -4.31 -25.17
C ALA A 78 -13.79 -5.09 -23.85
N ALA A 79 -14.63 -6.13 -23.77
CA ALA A 79 -14.77 -6.95 -22.56
C ALA A 79 -13.50 -7.73 -22.21
N GLN A 80 -12.82 -8.33 -23.20
CA GLN A 80 -11.54 -9.04 -22.97
C GLN A 80 -10.45 -8.11 -22.45
N GLN A 81 -10.49 -6.84 -22.83
CA GLN A 81 -9.54 -5.87 -22.34
C GLN A 81 -9.83 -5.44 -20.91
N GLU A 82 -11.10 -5.14 -20.60
CA GLU A 82 -11.52 -4.82 -19.24
C GLU A 82 -11.16 -5.98 -18.28
N GLU A 83 -11.37 -7.22 -18.72
CA GLU A 83 -10.95 -8.41 -17.97
C GLU A 83 -9.43 -8.49 -17.77
N ALA A 84 -8.63 -8.19 -18.81
CA ALA A 84 -7.18 -8.19 -18.71
C ALA A 84 -6.64 -7.08 -17.80
N GLU A 85 -7.25 -5.89 -17.83
CA GLU A 85 -6.91 -4.75 -16.97
C GLU A 85 -7.27 -5.04 -15.51
N LEU A 86 -8.49 -5.52 -15.25
CA LEU A 86 -8.90 -5.98 -13.93
C LEU A 86 -8.01 -7.12 -13.40
N SER A 87 -7.59 -8.04 -14.28
CA SER A 87 -6.66 -9.11 -13.91
C SER A 87 -5.27 -8.58 -13.53
N ALA A 88 -4.79 -7.54 -14.22
CA ALA A 88 -3.52 -6.91 -13.89
C ALA A 88 -3.63 -6.19 -12.53
N ASP A 89 -4.67 -5.38 -12.34
CA ASP A 89 -4.93 -4.64 -11.09
C ASP A 89 -5.07 -5.57 -9.88
N THR A 90 -5.79 -6.69 -10.05
CA THR A 90 -5.93 -7.69 -8.99
C THR A 90 -4.60 -8.37 -8.66
N THR A 91 -3.76 -8.64 -9.66
CA THR A 91 -2.42 -9.21 -9.47
C THR A 91 -1.50 -8.23 -8.73
N ASP A 92 -1.55 -6.96 -9.09
CA ASP A 92 -0.79 -5.90 -8.44
C ASP A 92 -1.24 -5.72 -6.99
N ALA A 93 -2.55 -5.66 -6.75
CA ALA A 93 -3.11 -5.58 -5.40
C ALA A 93 -2.73 -6.80 -4.55
N GLN A 94 -2.74 -8.01 -5.12
CA GLN A 94 -2.30 -9.23 -4.44
C GLN A 94 -0.80 -9.18 -4.11
N THR A 95 0.04 -8.68 -5.03
CA THR A 95 1.49 -8.54 -4.83
C THR A 95 1.81 -7.53 -3.73
N VAL A 96 1.12 -6.39 -3.72
CA VAL A 96 1.22 -5.39 -2.65
C VAL A 96 0.77 -5.98 -1.32
N ASN A 97 -0.35 -6.70 -1.29
CA ASN A 97 -0.81 -7.34 -0.06
C ASN A 97 0.19 -8.38 0.45
N ALA A 98 0.75 -9.20 -0.44
CA ALA A 98 1.75 -10.21 -0.09
C ALA A 98 3.02 -9.55 0.49
N THR A 99 3.52 -8.48 -0.13
CA THR A 99 4.70 -7.75 0.36
C THR A 99 4.44 -7.07 1.70
N MET A 100 3.27 -6.43 1.87
CA MET A 100 2.85 -5.85 3.16
C MET A 100 2.73 -6.91 4.26
N GLN A 101 2.20 -8.10 3.95
CA GLN A 101 2.12 -9.20 4.91
C GLN A 101 3.51 -9.72 5.29
N VAL A 102 4.45 -9.76 4.35
CA VAL A 102 5.85 -10.14 4.64
C VAL A 102 6.51 -9.10 5.53
N GLU A 103 6.34 -7.82 5.26
CA GLU A 103 6.88 -6.73 6.08
C GLU A 103 6.27 -6.72 7.49
N ALA A 104 4.95 -6.89 7.60
CA ALA A 104 4.26 -6.97 8.89
C ALA A 104 4.70 -8.19 9.73
N LYS A 105 5.16 -9.27 9.09
CA LYS A 105 5.72 -10.46 9.73
C LYS A 105 7.23 -10.40 9.92
N ALA A 106 7.92 -9.41 9.32
CA ALA A 106 9.35 -9.29 9.45
C ALA A 106 9.67 -8.79 10.86
N ASP A 107 10.36 -9.60 11.65
CA ASP A 107 10.79 -9.20 12.98
C ASP A 107 11.87 -8.10 12.87
N HIS A 108 11.53 -6.87 13.23
CA HIS A 108 12.52 -5.81 13.30
C HIS A 108 13.27 -5.91 14.62
N TRP A 109 14.60 -6.01 14.58
CA TRP A 109 15.42 -6.14 15.78
C TRP A 109 15.15 -5.09 16.87
N PRO A 110 14.87 -3.80 16.55
CA PRO A 110 14.58 -2.81 17.59
C PRO A 110 13.32 -3.14 18.40
N THR A 111 12.38 -3.94 17.85
CA THR A 111 11.10 -4.28 18.48
C THR A 111 11.23 -5.37 19.56
N TYR A 112 12.18 -6.31 19.43
CA TYR A 112 12.41 -7.35 20.44
C TYR A 112 13.63 -7.07 21.33
N THR A 113 14.61 -6.26 20.90
CA THR A 113 15.80 -6.00 21.72
C THR A 113 15.62 -4.89 22.76
N TRP A 114 14.66 -3.98 22.59
CA TRP A 114 14.50 -2.84 23.49
C TRP A 114 14.13 -3.26 24.92
N ARG A 115 13.35 -4.34 25.11
CA ARG A 115 12.95 -4.80 26.45
C ARG A 115 14.15 -5.36 27.24
N PRO A 116 14.95 -6.30 26.72
CA PRO A 116 16.20 -6.70 27.37
C PRO A 116 17.14 -5.52 27.62
N PHE A 117 17.26 -4.59 26.66
CA PHE A 117 18.11 -3.41 26.80
C PHE A 117 17.69 -2.54 27.99
N VAL A 118 16.40 -2.19 28.11
CA VAL A 118 15.89 -1.42 29.26
C VAL A 118 16.09 -2.20 30.57
N GLY A 119 15.90 -3.52 30.56
CA GLY A 119 16.20 -4.37 31.73
C GLY A 119 17.67 -4.31 32.18
N PHE A 120 18.62 -4.34 31.23
CA PHE A 120 20.04 -4.16 31.54
C PHE A 120 20.35 -2.77 32.08
N CYS A 121 19.80 -1.71 31.47
CA CYS A 121 19.95 -0.34 31.96
C CYS A 121 19.44 -0.20 33.40
N TYR A 122 18.30 -0.80 33.72
CA TYR A 122 17.75 -0.81 35.07
C TYR A 122 18.66 -1.50 36.08
N GLY A 123 19.25 -2.65 35.71
CA GLY A 123 20.22 -3.36 36.55
C GLY A 123 21.48 -2.53 36.81
N VAL A 124 22.00 -1.86 35.77
CA VAL A 124 23.16 -0.96 35.88
C VAL A 124 22.85 0.25 36.76
N GLU A 125 21.69 0.88 36.58
CA GLU A 125 21.23 2.02 37.39
C GLU A 125 21.12 1.67 38.87
N GLY A 126 20.51 0.51 39.18
CA GLY A 126 20.41 0.03 40.56
C GLY A 126 21.78 -0.24 41.19
N LEU A 127 22.72 -0.80 40.43
CA LEU A 127 24.09 -1.05 40.89
C LEU A 127 24.84 0.26 41.15
N LEU A 128 24.79 1.22 40.23
CA LEU A 128 25.45 2.52 40.38
C LEU A 128 24.88 3.29 41.57
N THR A 129 23.56 3.29 41.74
CA THR A 129 22.89 3.94 42.88
C THR A 129 23.35 3.33 44.21
N SER A 130 23.42 2.00 44.27
CA SER A 130 23.91 1.28 45.46
C SER A 130 25.38 1.60 45.76
N LEU A 131 26.22 1.70 44.72
CA LEU A 131 27.63 2.08 44.85
C LEU A 131 27.79 3.51 45.37
N VAL A 132 26.99 4.47 44.90
CA VAL A 132 27.06 5.86 45.37
C VAL A 132 26.72 5.93 46.87
N VAL A 133 25.69 5.22 47.32
CA VAL A 133 25.34 5.15 48.75
C VAL A 133 26.49 4.54 49.54
N LEU A 134 27.04 3.41 49.10
CA LEU A 134 28.17 2.74 49.76
C LEU A 134 29.38 3.68 49.88
N MET A 135 29.77 4.34 48.79
CA MET A 135 30.92 5.27 48.77
C MET A 135 30.71 6.47 49.69
N ALA A 136 29.50 7.02 49.75
CA ALA A 136 29.19 8.14 50.63
C ALA A 136 29.33 7.75 52.12
N TYR A 137 28.81 6.59 52.52
CA TYR A 137 28.95 6.10 53.89
C TYR A 137 30.40 5.77 54.25
N VAL A 138 31.13 5.08 53.36
CA VAL A 138 32.55 4.74 53.57
C VAL A 138 33.40 6.01 53.69
N GLY A 139 33.14 7.03 52.86
CA GLY A 139 33.82 8.31 52.89
C GLY A 139 33.69 9.02 54.24
N VAL A 140 32.48 9.06 54.80
CA VAL A 140 32.22 9.69 56.10
C VAL A 140 32.82 8.87 57.25
N MET A 141 32.64 7.55 57.26
CA MET A 141 33.06 6.70 58.38
C MET A 141 34.57 6.49 58.47
N TYR A 142 35.26 6.37 57.33
CA TYR A 142 36.67 5.95 57.30
C TYR A 142 37.61 7.04 56.75
N PHE A 143 37.11 7.96 55.92
CA PHE A 143 37.94 8.98 55.27
C PHE A 143 37.67 10.40 55.76
N HIS A 144 36.89 10.57 56.84
CA HIS A 144 36.63 11.86 57.49
C HIS A 144 36.02 12.90 56.54
N VAL A 145 35.28 12.44 55.53
CA VAL A 145 34.48 13.31 54.66
C VAL A 145 33.35 13.95 55.48
N ASP A 146 32.98 15.19 55.16
CA ASP A 146 31.89 15.90 55.84
C ASP A 146 30.59 15.09 55.80
N ALA A 147 30.02 14.83 56.98
CA ALA A 147 28.76 14.11 57.14
C ALA A 147 27.58 14.80 56.45
N ASN A 148 27.68 16.11 56.17
CA ASN A 148 26.70 16.84 55.38
C ASN A 148 26.47 16.23 53.99
N VAL A 149 27.45 15.51 53.43
CA VAL A 149 27.30 14.80 52.14
C VAL A 149 26.15 13.78 52.17
N LEU A 150 25.89 13.18 53.32
CA LEU A 150 24.79 12.20 53.48
C LEU A 150 23.40 12.85 53.33
N SER A 151 23.28 14.15 53.58
CA SER A 151 22.01 14.89 53.43
C SER A 151 21.53 15.00 51.98
N TYR A 152 22.44 14.84 51.01
CA TYR A 152 22.11 14.85 49.59
C TYR A 152 21.60 13.50 49.08
N LEU A 153 21.78 12.41 49.83
CA LEU A 153 21.36 11.07 49.40
C LEU A 153 19.83 10.97 49.26
N PRO A 154 18.98 11.39 50.22
CA PRO A 154 17.53 11.27 50.07
C PRO A 154 16.93 11.95 48.82
N PRO A 155 17.23 13.23 48.50
CA PRO A 155 16.68 13.85 47.29
C PRO A 155 17.21 13.23 46.00
N MET A 156 18.49 12.83 45.97
CA MET A 156 19.09 12.14 44.82
C MET A 156 18.42 10.77 44.59
N LEU A 157 18.28 9.96 45.63
CA LEU A 157 17.59 8.67 45.58
C LEU A 157 16.12 8.82 45.21
N GLY A 158 15.45 9.86 45.71
CA GLY A 158 14.07 10.19 45.35
C GLY A 158 13.91 10.50 43.86
N SER A 159 14.86 11.24 43.27
CA SER A 159 14.86 11.53 41.83
C SER A 159 15.05 10.27 40.98
N MET A 160 15.96 9.37 41.40
CA MET A 160 16.19 8.09 40.73
C MET A 160 14.98 7.16 40.84
N ALA A 161 14.34 7.10 42.01
CA ALA A 161 13.10 6.34 42.20
C ALA A 161 11.99 6.80 41.24
N GLY A 162 11.91 8.11 40.95
CA GLY A 162 10.97 8.65 39.96
C GLY A 162 11.23 8.14 38.54
N ILE A 163 12.50 8.10 38.11
CA ILE A 163 12.90 7.57 36.80
C ILE A 163 12.63 6.06 36.72
N MET A 164 13.03 5.30 37.72
CA MET A 164 12.82 3.85 37.82
C MET A 164 11.32 3.49 37.83
N GLY A 165 10.48 4.29 38.48
CA GLY A 165 9.03 4.10 38.50
C GLY A 165 8.40 4.18 37.10
N VAL A 166 8.83 5.13 36.27
CA VAL A 166 8.32 5.26 34.89
C VAL A 166 8.79 4.09 34.01
N GLN A 167 10.06 3.70 34.11
CA GLN A 167 10.62 2.58 33.35
C GLN A 167 9.91 1.25 33.69
N THR A 168 9.71 0.98 34.98
CA THR A 168 9.07 -0.26 35.45
C THR A 168 7.59 -0.33 35.08
N ALA A 169 6.87 0.80 35.03
CA ALA A 169 5.49 0.84 34.56
C ALA A 169 5.37 0.39 33.10
N VAL A 170 6.23 0.91 32.21
CA VAL A 170 6.25 0.54 30.78
C VAL A 170 6.58 -0.95 30.61
N LEU A 171 7.63 -1.43 31.29
CA LEU A 171 8.02 -2.84 31.24
C LEU A 171 6.94 -3.76 31.83
N GLY A 172 6.28 -3.35 32.91
CA GLY A 172 5.21 -4.11 33.55
C GLY A 172 4.01 -4.30 32.64
N ILE A 173 3.57 -3.22 31.98
CA ILE A 173 2.49 -3.27 30.98
C ILE A 173 2.87 -4.20 29.81
N ALA A 174 4.06 -4.02 29.25
CA ALA A 174 4.55 -4.84 28.14
C ALA A 174 4.63 -6.33 28.51
N SER A 175 5.11 -6.64 29.71
CA SER A 175 5.23 -8.00 30.24
C SER A 175 3.86 -8.63 30.48
N TYR A 176 2.90 -7.88 31.02
CA TYR A 176 1.53 -8.36 31.25
C TYR A 176 0.83 -8.77 29.95
N PHE A 177 0.87 -7.91 28.92
CA PHE A 177 0.26 -8.23 27.64
C PHE A 177 0.97 -9.39 26.93
N ARG A 178 2.31 -9.49 27.04
CA ARG A 178 3.05 -10.65 26.54
C ARG A 178 2.60 -11.94 27.22
N GLY A 179 2.51 -11.94 28.55
CA GLY A 179 2.06 -13.11 29.31
C GLY A 179 0.66 -13.56 28.90
N LYS A 180 -0.25 -12.62 28.65
CA LYS A 180 -1.58 -12.93 28.10
C LYS A 180 -1.54 -13.58 26.72
N MET A 181 -0.69 -13.08 25.81
CA MET A 181 -0.54 -13.67 24.48
C MET A 181 0.08 -15.07 24.54
N GLN A 182 1.09 -15.28 25.39
CA GLN A 182 1.73 -16.59 25.59
C GLN A 182 0.83 -17.61 26.28
N ALA A 183 -0.15 -17.15 27.07
CA ALA A 183 -1.11 -18.01 27.73
C ALA A 183 -2.26 -18.47 26.81
N ASP A 184 -2.48 -17.81 25.67
CA ASP A 184 -3.52 -18.21 24.72
C ASP A 184 -2.97 -19.24 23.72
N PRO A 185 -3.41 -20.52 23.79
CA PRO A 185 -2.94 -21.57 22.87
C PRO A 185 -3.38 -21.35 21.42
N ARG A 186 -4.28 -20.39 21.15
CA ARG A 186 -4.73 -20.02 19.80
C ARG A 186 -3.80 -19.02 19.14
N VAL A 187 -2.89 -18.38 19.89
CA VAL A 187 -1.98 -17.36 19.38
C VAL A 187 -0.58 -17.96 19.25
N PRO A 188 -0.02 -18.10 18.04
CA PRO A 188 1.39 -18.45 17.87
C PRO A 188 2.26 -17.42 18.57
N THR A 189 3.15 -17.84 19.46
CA THR A 189 4.01 -16.92 20.22
C THR A 189 5.47 -17.07 19.82
N ASP A 190 6.14 -15.93 19.60
CA ASP A 190 7.59 -15.85 19.48
C ASP A 190 8.20 -15.50 20.85
N ASN A 191 9.19 -16.29 21.25
CA ASN A 191 9.88 -16.18 22.53
C ASN A 191 11.16 -15.33 22.45
N ARG A 192 11.44 -14.69 21.31
CA ARG A 192 12.52 -13.71 21.22
C ARG A 192 12.20 -12.46 22.04
N GLY A 193 13.13 -12.08 22.93
CA GLY A 193 13.27 -10.76 23.60
C GLY A 193 12.04 -10.13 24.23
#